data_AF-A0A258EFR4-F1
#
_entry.id   AF-A0A258EFR4-F1
#
_cell.length_a   1.000
_cell.length_b   1.000
_cell.length_c   1.000
_cell.angle_alpha   90.00
_cell.angle_beta   90.00
_cell.angle_gamma   90.00
#
_symmetry.space_group_name_H-M   'P 1'
#
loop_
_entity.id
_entity.type
_entity.pdbx_description
1 polymer ?
#
loop_
_entity_poly.entity_id
_entity_poly.type
_entity_poly.pdbx_seq_one_letter_code
_entity_poly.pdbx_strand_id
1 'polypeptide(L)'
;MSSVRNVLSGIASLTQTMEDGRRQMVGLLLPSDFVGRPGRSAAAFDVTATTDLVMCCFRKKPFEEMMSATPHVAQRLLEMTLDELDAAREWMLLLGRKTAREKIASLISIIARRDAALHLRKRTGPLSVDLPLTREEMADYLGLTLETVSRQISALKKDGVITLEGNRHVLIPDIDRLLEEAGDDSDGGMLV
;
A
#
# COMPACT_ATOMS: atom_id res chain seq x y z
N MET A 1 -15.27 2.24 16.74
CA MET A 1 -13.97 1.77 17.27
C MET A 1 -13.60 2.56 18.52
N SER A 2 -13.21 1.88 19.61
CA SER A 2 -12.80 2.48 20.90
C SER A 2 -11.28 2.70 21.02
N SER A 3 -10.53 2.49 19.95
CA SER A 3 -9.07 2.55 19.92
C SER A 3 -8.55 3.14 18.62
N VAL A 4 -7.40 3.79 18.70
CA VAL A 4 -6.55 4.18 17.56
C VAL A 4 -5.42 3.17 17.48
N ARG A 5 -4.97 2.81 16.28
CA ARG A 5 -3.93 1.80 16.09
C ARG A 5 -2.88 2.30 15.11
N ASN A 6 -1.67 1.82 15.26
CA ASN A 6 -0.59 2.03 14.31
C ASN A 6 -0.02 0.68 13.88
N VAL A 7 0.26 0.50 12.60
CA VAL A 7 0.88 -0.72 12.08
C VAL A 7 2.38 -0.66 12.38
N LEU A 8 2.89 -1.65 13.11
CA LEU A 8 4.31 -1.79 13.42
C LEU A 8 5.03 -2.70 12.41
N SER A 9 4.39 -3.79 12.00
CA SER A 9 4.89 -4.71 10.99
C SER A 9 3.74 -5.44 10.30
N GLY A 10 4.00 -5.96 9.11
CA GLY A 10 2.98 -6.58 8.27
C GLY A 10 2.16 -5.58 7.48
N ILE A 11 1.18 -6.11 6.76
CA ILE A 11 0.34 -5.41 5.79
C ILE A 11 -1.11 -5.83 6.02
N ALA A 12 -2.02 -4.87 5.90
CA ALA A 12 -3.46 -5.08 5.94
C ALA A 12 -4.16 -4.35 4.78
N SER A 13 -5.31 -4.84 4.34
CA SER A 13 -6.14 -4.16 3.36
C SER A 13 -7.22 -3.32 4.03
N LEU A 14 -7.53 -2.19 3.40
CA LEU A 14 -8.72 -1.39 3.68
C LEU A 14 -9.79 -1.76 2.65
N THR A 15 -10.92 -2.26 3.12
CA THR A 15 -12.05 -2.60 2.24
C THR A 15 -13.30 -1.85 2.64
N GLN A 16 -14.10 -1.44 1.66
CA GLN A 16 -15.44 -0.94 1.87
C GLN A 16 -16.45 -1.93 1.30
N THR A 17 -17.49 -2.23 2.08
CA THR A 17 -18.63 -3.00 1.62
C THR A 17 -19.73 -2.04 1.17
N MET A 18 -20.20 -2.22 -0.06
CA MET A 18 -21.30 -1.46 -0.67
C MET A 18 -22.66 -1.98 -0.20
N GLU A 19 -23.71 -1.19 -0.36
CA GLU A 19 -25.08 -1.58 0.03
C GLU A 19 -25.59 -2.83 -0.71
N ASP A 20 -25.08 -3.07 -1.93
CA ASP A 20 -25.39 -4.25 -2.74
C ASP A 20 -24.54 -5.48 -2.40
N GLY A 21 -23.70 -5.40 -1.37
CA GLY A 21 -22.84 -6.48 -0.89
C GLY A 21 -21.52 -6.62 -1.64
N ARG A 22 -21.26 -5.83 -2.70
CA ARG A 22 -19.93 -5.81 -3.33
C ARG A 22 -18.90 -5.23 -2.37
N ARG A 23 -17.68 -5.78 -2.41
CA ARG A 23 -16.54 -5.28 -1.64
C ARG A 23 -15.54 -4.64 -2.59
N GLN A 24 -14.98 -3.50 -2.18
CA GLN A 24 -13.91 -2.84 -2.91
C GLN A 24 -12.73 -2.63 -1.96
N MET A 25 -11.54 -3.07 -2.37
CA MET A 25 -10.31 -2.69 -1.70
C MET A 25 -9.99 -1.24 -2.08
N VAL A 26 -9.86 -0.37 -1.08
CA VAL A 26 -9.64 1.07 -1.25
C VAL A 26 -8.24 1.51 -0.85
N GLY A 27 -7.47 0.63 -0.20
CA GLY A 27 -6.11 0.94 0.22
C GLY A 27 -5.41 -0.25 0.86
N LEU A 28 -4.11 -0.09 1.08
CA LEU A 28 -3.27 -0.98 1.87
C LEU A 28 -2.67 -0.19 3.02
N LEU A 29 -2.75 -0.76 4.20
CA LEU A 29 -2.02 -0.31 5.37
C LEU A 29 -0.70 -1.05 5.44
N LEU A 30 0.38 -0.30 5.53
CA LEU A 30 1.74 -0.75 5.72
C LEU A 30 2.30 -0.18 7.03
N PRO A 31 3.49 -0.62 7.46
CA PRO A 31 4.07 -0.12 8.70
C PRO A 31 4.26 1.39 8.70
N SER A 32 4.01 1.99 9.85
CA SER A 32 3.84 3.44 10.09
C SER A 32 2.44 3.99 9.79
N ASP A 33 1.57 3.26 9.08
CA ASP A 33 0.21 3.76 8.82
C ASP A 33 -0.64 3.73 10.09
N PHE A 34 -1.53 4.72 10.22
CA PHE A 34 -2.44 4.85 11.36
C PHE A 34 -3.87 4.47 10.98
N VAL A 35 -4.51 3.73 11.87
CA VAL A 35 -5.89 3.27 11.74
C VAL A 35 -6.72 3.82 12.88
N GLY A 36 -7.83 4.46 12.52
CA GLY A 36 -8.78 5.02 13.46
C GLY A 36 -8.87 6.53 13.33
N ARG A 37 -9.99 7.09 13.81
CA ARG A 37 -10.30 8.51 13.68
C ARG A 37 -10.54 9.10 15.07
N PRO A 38 -9.54 9.74 15.70
CA PRO A 38 -9.78 10.57 16.88
C PRO A 38 -10.96 11.51 16.62
N GLY A 39 -11.87 11.65 17.59
CA GLY A 39 -13.09 12.46 17.44
C GLY A 39 -14.26 11.81 16.69
N ARG A 40 -14.12 10.64 16.03
CA ARG A 40 -15.26 9.93 15.38
C ARG A 40 -15.55 8.56 15.99
N SER A 41 -16.82 8.16 16.01
CA SER A 41 -17.29 6.92 16.65
C SER A 41 -17.10 5.67 15.80
N ALA A 42 -17.21 5.79 14.47
CA ALA A 42 -17.17 4.68 13.52
C ALA A 42 -15.87 4.64 12.69
N ALA A 43 -15.44 3.41 12.37
CA ALA A 43 -14.44 3.19 11.33
C ALA A 43 -15.15 3.27 9.96
N ALA A 44 -14.51 3.90 8.98
CA ALA A 44 -15.09 4.04 7.64
C ALA A 44 -14.87 2.79 6.77
N PHE A 45 -13.90 1.95 7.14
CA PHE A 45 -13.42 0.82 6.34
C PHE A 45 -13.20 -0.40 7.24
N ASP A 46 -13.39 -1.57 6.66
CA ASP A 46 -12.97 -2.83 7.24
C ASP A 46 -11.46 -3.01 7.04
N VAL A 47 -10.78 -3.52 8.06
CA VAL A 47 -9.34 -3.77 8.04
C VAL A 47 -9.11 -5.26 8.13
N THR A 48 -8.46 -5.85 7.11
CA THR A 48 -8.16 -7.28 7.06
C THR A 48 -6.65 -7.47 6.92
N ALA A 49 -6.02 -8.21 7.84
CA ALA A 49 -4.61 -8.54 7.72
C ALA A 49 -4.38 -9.42 6.47
N THR A 50 -3.42 -9.03 5.62
CA THR A 50 -3.04 -9.79 4.42
C THR A 50 -1.72 -10.56 4.61
N THR A 51 -1.04 -10.28 5.71
CA THR A 51 0.17 -10.93 6.24
C THR A 51 0.10 -10.94 7.77
N ASP A 52 1.08 -11.55 8.44
CA ASP A 52 1.20 -11.47 9.89
C ASP A 52 1.38 -10.02 10.33
N LEU A 53 0.37 -9.50 11.05
CA LEU A 53 0.23 -8.08 11.36
C LEU A 53 0.47 -7.81 12.86
N VAL A 54 1.36 -6.87 13.16
CA VAL A 54 1.56 -6.35 14.52
C VAL A 54 1.09 -4.89 14.57
N MET A 55 0.19 -4.59 15.51
CA MET A 55 -0.33 -3.23 15.69
C MET A 55 -0.11 -2.73 17.12
N CYS A 56 0.36 -1.49 17.25
CA CYS A 56 0.28 -0.76 18.51
C CYS A 56 -1.15 -0.24 18.69
N CYS A 57 -1.78 -0.54 19.82
CA CYS A 57 -3.17 -0.16 20.09
C CYS A 57 -3.26 0.87 21.23
N PHE A 58 -3.80 2.03 20.92
CA PHE A 58 -4.04 3.11 21.87
C PHE A 58 -5.51 3.17 22.25
N ARG A 59 -5.81 3.28 23.55
CA ARG A 59 -7.17 3.62 23.98
C ARG A 59 -7.49 5.04 23.52
N LYS A 60 -8.67 5.23 22.94
CA LYS A 60 -9.03 6.48 22.28
C LYS A 60 -8.96 7.71 23.21
N LYS A 61 -9.60 7.65 24.38
CA LYS A 61 -9.64 8.79 25.33
C LYS A 61 -8.24 9.23 25.80
N PRO A 62 -7.38 8.34 26.33
CA PRO A 62 -6.01 8.73 26.70
C PRO A 62 -5.20 9.27 25.52
N PHE A 63 -5.42 8.74 24.32
CA PHE A 63 -4.74 9.23 23.12
C PHE A 63 -5.16 10.65 22.75
N GLU A 64 -6.46 10.96 22.83
CA GLU A 64 -7.00 12.32 22.60
C GLU A 64 -6.51 13.32 23.66
N GLU A 65 -6.42 12.90 24.93
CA GLU A 65 -5.82 13.69 26.00
C GLU A 65 -4.33 13.96 25.74
N MET A 66 -3.58 12.93 25.33
CA MET A 66 -2.17 13.05 24.96
C MET A 66 -1.96 14.01 23.78
N MET A 67 -2.79 13.92 22.74
CA MET A 67 -2.76 14.85 21.60
C MET A 67 -2.97 16.30 22.04
N SER A 68 -3.85 16.52 23.01
CA SER A 68 -4.15 17.86 23.54
C SER A 68 -3.03 18.40 24.44
N ALA A 69 -2.39 17.54 25.22
CA ALA A 69 -1.26 17.89 26.08
C ALA A 69 0.06 18.05 25.32
N THR A 70 0.16 17.45 24.12
CA THR A 70 1.43 17.26 23.40
C THR A 70 1.29 17.69 21.94
N PRO A 71 1.47 19.00 21.62
CA PRO A 71 1.17 19.54 20.29
C PRO A 71 1.90 18.86 19.12
N HIS A 72 3.13 18.38 19.34
CA HIS A 72 3.90 17.70 18.31
C HIS A 72 3.25 16.36 17.86
N VAL A 73 2.49 15.70 18.72
CA VAL A 73 1.74 14.48 18.35
C VAL A 73 0.63 14.83 17.37
N ALA A 74 -0.13 15.89 17.64
CA ALA A 74 -1.19 16.35 16.76
C ALA A 74 -0.63 16.82 15.41
N GLN A 75 0.49 17.55 15.40
CA GLN A 75 1.18 17.94 14.17
C GLN A 75 1.62 16.72 13.35
N ARG A 76 2.23 15.72 13.99
CA ARG A 76 2.68 14.51 13.28
C ARG A 76 1.50 13.75 12.67
N LEU A 77 0.37 13.65 13.37
CA LEU A 77 -0.83 13.02 12.82
C LEU A 77 -1.41 13.80 11.63
N LEU A 78 -1.30 15.13 11.63
CA LEU A 78 -1.72 15.95 10.50
C LEU A 78 -0.82 15.69 9.27
N GLU A 79 0.50 15.67 9.45
CA GLU A 79 1.45 15.32 8.38
C GLU A 79 1.12 13.96 7.78
N MET A 80 0.95 12.93 8.63
CA MET A 80 0.58 11.58 8.17
C MET A 80 -0.77 11.53 7.46
N THR A 81 -1.73 12.38 7.85
CA THR A 81 -3.03 12.47 7.17
C THR A 81 -2.91 13.13 5.79
N LEU A 82 -2.00 14.09 5.64
CA LEU A 82 -1.71 14.73 4.35
C LEU A 82 -0.98 13.75 3.43
N ASP A 83 0.01 13.01 3.94
CA ASP A 83 0.71 11.97 3.19
C ASP A 83 -0.27 10.90 2.66
N GLU A 84 -1.20 10.44 3.50
CA GLU A 84 -2.26 9.47 3.10
C GLU A 84 -3.22 10.05 2.05
N LEU A 85 -3.54 11.35 2.14
CA LEU A 85 -4.40 12.03 1.18
C LEU A 85 -3.72 12.14 -0.19
N ASP A 86 -2.43 12.46 -0.22
CA ASP A 86 -1.66 12.54 -1.45
C ASP A 86 -1.47 11.15 -2.07
N ALA A 87 -1.15 10.13 -1.26
CA ALA A 87 -1.13 8.74 -1.71
C ALA A 87 -2.48 8.29 -2.31
N ALA A 88 -3.61 8.67 -1.71
CA ALA A 88 -4.93 8.36 -2.25
C ALA A 88 -5.21 9.05 -3.59
N ARG A 89 -4.72 10.29 -3.79
CA ARG A 89 -4.84 11.03 -5.06
C ARG A 89 -3.97 10.43 -6.15
N GLU A 90 -2.74 10.05 -5.83
CA GLU A 90 -1.85 9.34 -6.74
C GLU A 90 -2.44 7.99 -7.15
N TRP A 91 -3.01 7.25 -6.20
CA TRP A 91 -3.69 5.99 -6.50
C TRP A 91 -4.88 6.20 -7.43
N MET A 92 -5.65 7.28 -7.26
CA MET A 92 -6.74 7.65 -8.17
C MET A 92 -6.23 7.90 -9.60
N LEU A 93 -5.09 8.61 -9.76
CA LEU A 93 -4.46 8.84 -11.06
C LEU A 93 -4.00 7.52 -11.70
N LEU A 94 -3.33 6.66 -10.93
CA LEU A 94 -2.93 5.32 -11.35
C LEU A 94 -4.12 4.52 -11.85
N LEU A 95 -5.23 4.49 -11.10
CA LEU A 95 -6.42 3.75 -11.49
C LEU A 95 -7.10 4.32 -12.75
N GLY A 96 -7.07 5.64 -12.92
CA GLY A 96 -7.78 6.34 -13.99
C GLY A 96 -7.00 6.54 -15.29
N ARG A 97 -5.67 6.44 -15.28
CA ARG A 97 -4.81 6.77 -16.45
C ARG A 97 -3.77 5.73 -16.81
N LYS A 98 -3.26 4.95 -15.84
CA LYS A 98 -2.21 3.96 -16.14
C LYS A 98 -2.78 2.74 -16.86
N THR A 99 -2.00 2.17 -17.77
CA THR A 99 -2.32 0.91 -18.46
C THR A 99 -2.30 -0.26 -17.47
N ALA A 100 -2.88 -1.41 -17.84
CA ALA A 100 -2.87 -2.59 -16.96
C ALA A 100 -1.46 -3.05 -16.56
N ARG A 101 -0.49 -2.86 -17.46
CA ARG A 101 0.91 -3.19 -17.20
C ARG A 101 1.53 -2.20 -16.20
N GLU A 102 1.37 -0.90 -16.45
CA GLU A 102 1.84 0.17 -15.57
C GLU A 102 1.25 0.09 -14.17
N LYS A 103 -0.04 -0.24 -14.04
CA LYS A 103 -0.71 -0.45 -12.75
C LYS A 103 -0.03 -1.55 -11.93
N ILE A 104 0.33 -2.66 -12.57
CA ILE A 104 0.99 -3.79 -11.90
C ILE A 104 2.43 -3.44 -11.54
N ALA A 105 3.18 -2.85 -12.47
CA ALA A 105 4.55 -2.41 -12.21
C ALA A 105 4.60 -1.38 -11.06
N SER A 106 3.63 -0.44 -11.03
CA SER A 106 3.47 0.54 -9.94
C SER A 106 3.20 -0.16 -8.60
N LEU A 107 2.27 -1.12 -8.55
CA LEU A 107 1.98 -1.85 -7.31
C LEU A 107 3.22 -2.60 -6.78
N ILE A 108 3.93 -3.33 -7.65
CA ILE A 108 5.15 -4.05 -7.26
C ILE A 108 6.20 -3.05 -6.75
N SER A 109 6.37 -1.91 -7.43
CA SER A 109 7.32 -0.87 -7.05
C SER A 109 7.02 -0.26 -5.68
N ILE A 110 5.75 0.01 -5.38
CA ILE A 110 5.31 0.57 -4.09
C ILE A 110 5.59 -0.42 -2.96
N ILE A 111 5.25 -1.69 -3.15
CA ILE A 111 5.50 -2.73 -2.15
C ILE A 111 7.01 -2.92 -1.94
N ALA A 112 7.80 -2.96 -3.02
CA ALA A 112 9.26 -3.12 -2.93
C ALA A 112 9.95 -1.93 -2.23
N ARG A 113 9.53 -0.70 -2.53
CA ARG A 113 10.06 0.50 -1.86
C ARG A 113 9.77 0.49 -0.37
N ARG A 114 8.54 0.17 0.02
CA ARG A 114 8.13 0.14 1.43
C ARG A 114 8.84 -1.00 2.19
N ASP A 115 9.01 -2.17 1.59
CA ASP A 115 9.80 -3.26 2.19
C ASP A 115 11.28 -2.86 2.40
N ALA A 116 11.89 -2.22 1.39
CA ALA A 116 13.28 -1.77 1.47
C ALA A 116 13.48 -0.69 2.56
N ALA A 117 12.53 0.23 2.72
CA ALA A 117 12.55 1.26 3.75
C ALA A 117 12.54 0.66 5.17
N LEU A 118 11.75 -0.40 5.39
CA LEU A 118 11.65 -1.08 6.68
C LEU A 118 12.92 -1.84 7.05
N HIS A 119 13.55 -2.46 6.07
CA HIS A 119 14.74 -3.29 6.27
C HIS A 119 16.06 -2.53 6.14
N LEU A 120 16.02 -1.19 6.01
CA LEU A 120 17.19 -0.32 5.80
C LEU A 120 18.12 -0.83 4.68
N ARG A 121 17.54 -1.48 3.65
CA ARG A 121 18.31 -2.05 2.55
C ARG A 121 18.79 -0.92 1.65
N LYS A 122 20.08 -0.94 1.29
CA LYS A 122 20.62 -0.02 0.29
C LYS A 122 19.90 -0.27 -1.05
N ARG A 123 19.54 0.79 -1.77
CA ARG A 123 18.91 0.74 -3.11
C ARG A 123 19.80 0.11 -4.20
N THR A 124 21.01 -0.33 -3.86
CA THR A 124 21.98 -0.85 -4.83
C THR A 124 21.87 -2.37 -4.94
N GLY A 125 21.42 -2.85 -6.10
CA GLY A 125 21.34 -4.26 -6.46
C GLY A 125 19.92 -4.81 -6.53
N PRO A 126 19.77 -6.11 -6.82
CA PRO A 126 18.47 -6.76 -6.95
C PRO A 126 17.66 -6.65 -5.65
N LEU A 127 16.39 -6.31 -5.79
CA LEU A 127 15.43 -6.33 -4.68
C LEU A 127 14.61 -7.62 -4.74
N SER A 128 14.20 -8.12 -3.59
CA SER A 128 13.21 -9.18 -3.52
C SER A 128 12.12 -8.80 -2.54
N VAL A 129 10.88 -9.14 -2.88
CA VAL A 129 9.71 -8.81 -2.08
C VAL A 129 8.64 -9.90 -2.22
N ASP A 130 7.97 -10.19 -1.11
CA ASP A 130 6.78 -11.02 -1.12
C ASP A 130 5.54 -10.14 -1.32
N LEU A 131 4.78 -10.42 -2.37
CA LEU A 131 3.53 -9.69 -2.60
C LEU A 131 2.52 -10.06 -1.49
N PRO A 132 1.98 -9.07 -0.76
CA PRO A 132 1.01 -9.27 0.31
C PRO A 132 -0.39 -9.52 -0.23
N LEU A 133 -0.59 -9.50 -1.55
CA LEU A 133 -1.85 -9.77 -2.20
C LEU A 133 -1.78 -11.02 -3.08
N THR A 134 -2.89 -11.75 -3.13
CA THR A 134 -3.17 -12.74 -4.17
C THR A 134 -3.44 -12.06 -5.51
N ARG A 135 -3.49 -12.84 -6.60
CA ARG A 135 -3.83 -12.34 -7.94
C ARG A 135 -5.26 -11.80 -8.01
N GLU A 136 -6.17 -12.39 -7.22
CA GLU A 136 -7.56 -11.94 -7.11
C GLU A 136 -7.64 -10.61 -6.35
N GLU A 137 -6.98 -10.51 -5.20
CA GLU A 137 -6.94 -9.24 -4.45
C GLU A 137 -6.25 -8.12 -5.23
N MET A 138 -5.22 -8.43 -6.03
CA MET A 138 -4.62 -7.46 -6.96
C MET A 138 -5.60 -7.01 -8.05
N ALA A 139 -6.44 -7.92 -8.55
CA ALA A 139 -7.45 -7.60 -9.55
C ALA A 139 -8.47 -6.62 -8.96
N ASP A 140 -9.00 -6.92 -7.77
CA ASP A 140 -9.92 -6.06 -7.03
C ASP A 140 -9.29 -4.69 -6.73
N TYR A 141 -8.03 -4.68 -6.30
CA TYR A 141 -7.35 -3.44 -5.88
C TYR A 141 -6.97 -2.52 -7.05
N LEU A 142 -6.63 -3.09 -8.22
CA LEU A 142 -6.22 -2.33 -9.41
C LEU A 142 -7.37 -2.04 -10.40
N GLY A 143 -8.57 -2.57 -10.12
CA GLY A 143 -9.70 -2.52 -11.05
C GLY A 143 -9.41 -3.27 -12.35
N LEU A 144 -8.78 -4.44 -12.24
CA LEU A 144 -8.42 -5.32 -13.35
C LEU A 144 -9.15 -6.67 -13.21
N THR A 145 -9.11 -7.50 -14.25
CA THR A 145 -9.54 -8.91 -14.12
C THR A 145 -8.38 -9.77 -13.64
N LEU A 146 -8.68 -10.87 -12.93
CA LEU A 146 -7.69 -11.88 -12.52
C LEU A 146 -6.83 -12.38 -13.69
N GLU A 147 -7.46 -12.60 -14.84
CA GLU A 147 -6.79 -13.00 -16.08
C GLU A 147 -5.82 -11.92 -16.57
N THR A 148 -6.23 -10.65 -16.53
CA THR A 148 -5.37 -9.53 -16.91
C THR A 148 -4.18 -9.41 -15.98
N VAL A 149 -4.40 -9.55 -14.67
CA VAL A 149 -3.31 -9.55 -13.68
C VAL A 149 -2.31 -10.66 -14.01
N SER A 150 -2.79 -11.89 -14.17
CA SER A 150 -1.95 -13.05 -14.47
C SER A 150 -1.17 -12.88 -15.78
N ARG A 151 -1.81 -12.32 -16.82
CA ARG A 151 -1.18 -12.04 -18.12
C ARG A 151 -0.07 -11.01 -17.99
N GLN A 152 -0.30 -9.89 -17.30
CA GLN A 152 0.68 -8.82 -17.19
C GLN A 152 1.88 -9.21 -16.32
N ILE A 153 1.67 -9.96 -15.23
CA ILE A 153 2.78 -10.53 -14.44
C ILE A 153 3.61 -11.50 -15.28
N SER A 154 2.97 -12.33 -16.11
CA SER A 154 3.68 -13.23 -17.02
C SER A 154 4.47 -12.47 -18.08
N ALA A 155 3.93 -11.35 -18.58
CA ALA A 155 4.61 -10.48 -19.52
C ALA A 155 5.85 -9.80 -18.89
N LEU A 156 5.71 -9.18 -17.72
CA LEU A 156 6.84 -8.59 -16.99
C LEU A 156 7.94 -9.63 -16.71
N LYS A 157 7.56 -10.86 -16.37
CA LYS A 157 8.50 -11.98 -16.21
C LYS A 157 9.21 -12.32 -17.53
N LYS A 158 8.44 -12.48 -18.62
CA LYS A 158 8.98 -12.80 -19.94
C LYS A 158 9.98 -11.75 -20.42
N ASP A 159 9.71 -10.49 -20.12
CA ASP A 159 10.56 -9.37 -20.51
C ASP A 159 11.77 -9.21 -19.57
N GLY A 160 11.85 -10.00 -18.48
CA GLY A 160 12.93 -9.96 -17.51
C GLY A 160 12.91 -8.73 -16.60
N VAL A 161 11.78 -8.03 -16.52
CA VAL A 161 11.58 -6.91 -15.58
C VAL A 161 11.47 -7.44 -14.14
N ILE A 162 10.86 -8.61 -13.99
CA ILE A 162 10.78 -9.34 -12.71
C ILE A 162 11.14 -10.81 -12.91
N THR A 163 11.50 -11.48 -11.84
CA THR A 163 11.53 -12.95 -11.75
C THR A 163 10.55 -13.39 -10.66
N LEU A 164 9.90 -14.52 -10.87
CA LEU A 164 8.95 -15.11 -9.92
C LEU A 164 9.53 -16.39 -9.34
N GLU A 165 9.57 -16.46 -8.01
CA GLU A 165 9.88 -17.69 -7.28
C GLU A 165 8.59 -18.14 -6.56
N GLY A 166 7.91 -19.13 -7.13
CA GLY A 166 6.56 -19.50 -6.70
C GLY A 166 5.50 -18.45 -7.09
N ASN A 167 4.47 -18.29 -6.24
CA ASN A 167 3.30 -17.47 -6.60
C ASN A 167 3.41 -15.99 -6.18
N ARG A 168 4.16 -15.69 -5.12
CA ARG A 168 4.13 -14.37 -4.44
C ARG A 168 5.52 -13.75 -4.26
N HIS A 169 6.59 -14.53 -4.31
CA HIS A 169 7.95 -14.00 -4.23
C HIS A 169 8.37 -13.41 -5.58
N VAL A 170 8.73 -12.13 -5.57
CA VAL A 170 9.13 -11.37 -6.75
C VAL A 170 10.54 -10.85 -6.56
N LEU A 171 11.44 -11.24 -7.44
CA LEU A 171 12.76 -10.64 -7.58
C LEU A 171 12.70 -9.54 -8.64
N ILE A 172 13.28 -8.39 -8.33
CA ILE A 172 13.35 -7.20 -9.17
C ILE A 172 14.84 -6.99 -9.46
N PRO A 173 15.34 -7.42 -10.63
CA PRO A 173 16.76 -7.31 -10.96
C PRO A 173 17.24 -5.86 -11.04
N ASP A 174 16.36 -4.97 -11.51
CA ASP A 174 16.60 -3.57 -11.73
C ASP A 174 15.33 -2.78 -11.37
N ILE A 175 15.43 -1.94 -10.32
CA ILE A 175 14.32 -1.14 -9.83
C ILE A 175 13.99 0.03 -10.76
N ASP A 176 14.98 0.58 -11.46
CA ASP A 176 14.79 1.71 -12.37
C ASP A 176 14.03 1.23 -13.60
N ARG A 177 14.36 0.05 -14.12
CA ARG A 177 13.58 -0.58 -15.20
C ARG A 177 12.13 -0.87 -14.79
N LEU A 178 11.88 -1.28 -13.55
CA LEU A 178 10.51 -1.49 -13.07
C LEU A 178 9.73 -0.17 -12.96
N LEU A 179 10.42 0.93 -12.61
CA LEU A 179 9.85 2.27 -12.54
C LEU A 179 9.50 2.82 -13.93
N GLU A 180 10.34 2.60 -14.93
CA GLU A 180 10.02 2.92 -16.33
C GLU A 180 8.75 2.18 -16.78
N GLU A 181 8.63 0.89 -16.45
CA GLU A 181 7.44 0.08 -16.75
C GLU A 181 6.19 0.52 -15.97
N ALA A 182 6.37 1.23 -14.85
CA ALA A 182 5.29 1.85 -14.12
C ALA A 182 4.78 3.11 -14.81
N GLY A 183 5.46 3.63 -15.84
CA GLY A 183 5.14 4.92 -16.47
C GLY A 183 5.46 6.10 -15.55
N ASP A 184 6.39 5.91 -14.61
CA ASP A 184 6.96 7.01 -13.82
C ASP A 184 8.03 7.68 -14.70
N ASP A 185 7.58 8.43 -15.71
CA ASP A 185 8.46 9.31 -16.46
C ASP A 185 9.11 10.29 -15.47
N SER A 186 10.37 10.63 -15.72
CA SER A 186 11.27 11.42 -14.89
C SER A 186 10.87 12.90 -14.65
N ASP A 187 9.57 13.18 -14.49
CA ASP A 187 9.00 14.47 -14.09
C ASP A 187 8.41 14.39 -12.66
N GLY A 188 9.31 14.25 -11.68
CA GLY A 188 9.20 15.03 -10.44
C GLY A 188 8.14 14.65 -9.40
N GLY A 189 7.60 13.44 -9.39
CA GLY A 189 6.85 12.92 -8.25
C GLY A 189 7.75 12.05 -7.36
N MET A 190 8.42 12.63 -6.36
CA MET A 190 9.02 11.79 -5.33
C MET A 190 7.87 11.12 -4.58
N LEU A 191 7.64 9.83 -4.84
CA LEU A 191 6.78 9.00 -4.01
C LEU A 191 7.47 8.88 -2.64
N VAL A 192 7.15 9.83 -1.77
CA VAL A 192 7.57 9.87 -0.37
C VAL A 192 6.88 8.79 0.44
#